data_AF-A0A534Q251-F1
#
_entry.id   AF-A0A534Q251-F1
#
_cell.length_a   1.000
_cell.length_b   1.000
_cell.length_c   1.000
_cell.angle_alpha   90.00
_cell.angle_beta   90.00
_cell.angle_gamma   90.00
#
_symmetry.space_group_name_H-M   'P 1'
#
loop_
_entity.id
_entity.type
_entity.pdbx_description
1 polymer ?
#
loop_
_entity_poly.entity_id
_entity_poly.type
_entity_poly.pdbx_seq_one_letter_code
_entity_poly.pdbx_strand_id
1 'polypeptide(L)'
;MRHAILAAFLSLTVIVAARRVEAVCGDGLVDSGEDCDPGPDVAGDCCTDTCTALPCPASDECHAPGTCDPGTAVCSNPEKADGAACNAIAGVCHAGRCATPMSIRAAVVIPQRSATQLGGIVVLGKFVTTPPDALRASQGLAVRIQDGLNLDRIVTWTPEDCLRGVKARWPGVLCLTDARKAQLPGHPDHYGVKLRLHMFDSMPGPFEPPLTATIMQDGGIDRVGTISACTSSATGLMVCRQR
;
A
#
# COMPACT_ATOMS: atom_id res chain seq x y z
N MET A 1 -13.18 54.76 81.51
CA MET A 1 -12.22 54.32 80.46
C MET A 1 -12.51 52.88 80.09
N ARG A 2 -13.01 52.62 78.88
CA ARG A 2 -12.81 51.40 78.08
C ARG A 2 -13.70 51.49 76.83
N HIS A 3 -13.10 51.92 75.72
CA HIS A 3 -13.71 51.89 74.40
C HIS A 3 -13.64 50.47 73.84
N ALA A 4 -14.78 49.89 73.46
CA ALA A 4 -14.83 48.65 72.70
C ALA A 4 -14.80 49.01 71.21
N ILE A 5 -13.69 48.71 70.54
CA ILE A 5 -13.53 48.90 69.10
C ILE A 5 -14.08 47.65 68.40
N LEU A 6 -15.19 47.79 67.67
CA LEU A 6 -15.69 46.77 66.76
C LEU A 6 -14.74 46.65 65.55
N ALA A 7 -14.08 45.52 65.39
CA ALA A 7 -13.34 45.19 64.18
C ALA A 7 -14.29 44.54 63.16
N ALA A 8 -14.65 45.29 62.11
CA ALA A 8 -15.40 44.76 60.98
C ALA A 8 -14.43 44.01 60.03
N PHE A 9 -14.51 42.68 60.03
CA PHE A 9 -13.80 41.84 59.05
C PHE A 9 -14.56 41.89 57.72
N LEU A 10 -14.09 42.73 56.80
CA LEU A 10 -14.58 42.78 55.43
C LEU A 10 -13.96 41.60 54.66
N SER A 11 -14.67 40.47 54.55
CA SER A 11 -14.24 39.33 53.73
C SER A 11 -14.39 39.71 52.25
N LEU A 12 -13.29 40.11 51.62
CA LEU A 12 -13.24 40.39 50.19
C LEU A 12 -13.27 39.06 49.42
N THR A 13 -14.47 38.57 49.09
CA THR A 13 -14.64 37.46 48.15
C THR A 13 -14.23 37.95 46.77
N VAL A 14 -13.04 37.56 46.31
CA VAL A 14 -12.62 37.73 44.92
C VAL A 14 -13.50 36.78 44.08
N ILE A 15 -14.54 37.33 43.47
CA ILE A 15 -15.32 36.62 42.45
C ILE A 15 -14.41 36.58 41.22
N VAL A 16 -13.69 35.46 41.04
CA VAL A 16 -13.02 35.18 39.77
C VAL A 16 -14.14 34.95 38.76
N ALA A 17 -14.49 36.00 38.02
CA ALA A 17 -15.38 35.89 36.88
C ALA A 17 -14.68 35.01 35.84
N ALA A 18 -15.05 33.73 35.78
CA ALA A 18 -14.64 32.85 34.70
C ALA A 18 -15.17 33.47 33.40
N ARG A 19 -14.26 34.05 32.61
CA ARG A 19 -14.55 34.52 31.26
C ARG A 19 -15.00 33.29 30.48
N ARG A 20 -16.27 33.23 30.05
CA ARG A 20 -16.71 32.17 29.14
C ARG A 20 -15.99 32.44 27.82
N VAL A 21 -15.05 31.57 27.47
CA VAL A 21 -14.60 31.46 26.09
C VAL A 21 -15.82 30.87 25.37
N GLU A 22 -16.43 31.67 24.49
CA GLU A 22 -17.49 31.17 23.61
C GLU A 22 -16.83 30.18 22.64
N ALA A 23 -17.46 29.04 22.40
CA ALA A 23 -16.95 28.07 21.43
C ALA A 23 -16.97 28.71 20.04
N VAL A 24 -15.84 28.70 19.33
CA VAL A 24 -15.73 29.33 18.00
C VAL A 24 -15.23 28.32 16.98
N CYS A 25 -16.18 27.68 16.33
CA CYS A 25 -15.87 26.78 15.22
C CYS A 25 -15.07 27.48 14.11
N GLY A 26 -13.94 26.87 13.77
CA GLY A 26 -12.99 27.33 12.76
C GLY A 26 -11.84 28.16 13.33
N ASP A 27 -11.64 28.16 14.65
CA ASP A 27 -10.50 28.84 15.27
C ASP A 27 -9.28 27.91 15.50
N GLY A 28 -9.46 26.62 15.21
CA GLY A 28 -8.43 25.59 15.28
C GLY A 28 -8.24 25.00 16.67
N LEU A 29 -9.18 25.27 17.58
CA LEU A 29 -9.24 24.70 18.92
C LEU A 29 -10.56 23.96 19.08
N VAL A 30 -10.50 22.68 19.41
CA VAL A 30 -11.72 21.90 19.68
C VAL A 30 -12.32 22.36 21.00
N ASP A 31 -13.37 23.16 20.91
CA ASP A 31 -14.07 23.73 22.05
C ASP A 31 -15.17 22.81 22.61
N SER A 32 -15.69 23.16 23.79
CA SER A 32 -16.82 22.45 24.40
C SER A 32 -18.07 22.58 23.54
N GLY A 33 -18.48 21.48 22.90
CA GLY A 33 -19.64 21.42 22.02
C GLY A 33 -19.28 21.15 20.56
N GLU A 34 -17.98 21.09 20.25
CA GLU A 34 -17.44 20.73 18.95
C GLU A 34 -16.90 19.29 18.99
N ASP A 35 -17.08 18.57 17.90
CA ASP A 35 -16.47 17.25 17.72
C ASP A 35 -15.09 17.34 17.05
N CYS A 36 -14.86 18.43 16.29
CA CYS A 36 -13.66 18.69 15.51
C CYS A 36 -13.55 20.18 15.17
N ASP A 37 -12.32 20.69 15.05
CA ASP A 37 -12.02 22.04 14.57
C ASP A 37 -10.59 22.08 13.97
N PRO A 38 -10.46 21.98 12.63
CA PRO A 38 -9.17 22.08 11.95
C PRO A 38 -8.71 23.53 11.68
N GLY A 39 -9.49 24.54 12.11
CA GLY A 39 -9.24 25.94 11.85
C GLY A 39 -10.06 26.51 10.68
N PRO A 40 -9.69 27.71 10.19
CA PRO A 40 -10.42 28.36 9.11
C PRO A 40 -10.27 27.50 7.85
N ASP A 41 -11.40 27.19 7.20
CA ASP A 41 -11.59 26.15 6.16
C ASP A 41 -12.12 24.82 6.71
N VAL A 42 -13.28 24.93 7.35
CA VAL A 42 -14.08 23.91 8.07
C VAL A 42 -14.55 22.69 7.23
N ALA A 43 -13.88 22.38 6.12
CA ALA A 43 -14.07 21.18 5.32
C ALA A 43 -12.79 20.34 5.36
N GLY A 44 -12.63 19.57 6.44
CA GLY A 44 -11.70 18.43 6.48
C GLY A 44 -12.35 17.15 5.96
N ASP A 45 -11.59 16.06 5.87
CA ASP A 45 -12.10 14.76 5.40
C ASP A 45 -13.28 14.25 6.25
N CYS A 46 -13.33 14.63 7.53
CA CYS A 46 -14.34 14.18 8.47
C CYS A 46 -14.94 15.27 9.38
N CYS A 47 -14.86 16.55 8.99
CA CYS A 47 -15.46 17.64 9.79
C CYS A 47 -16.34 18.52 8.93
N THR A 48 -17.54 18.85 9.43
CA THR A 48 -18.46 19.80 8.77
C THR A 48 -18.13 21.23 9.13
N ASP A 49 -18.77 22.16 8.41
CA ASP A 49 -18.72 23.60 8.70
C ASP A 49 -19.37 24.06 10.00
N THR A 50 -19.96 23.11 10.73
CA THR A 50 -20.52 23.29 12.06
C THR A 50 -19.72 22.53 13.12
N CYS A 51 -18.46 22.18 12.84
CA CYS A 51 -17.56 21.47 13.76
C CYS A 51 -18.14 20.16 14.28
N THR A 52 -18.89 19.46 13.40
CA THR A 52 -19.50 18.16 13.68
C THR A 52 -18.71 17.08 12.97
N ALA A 53 -18.40 15.99 13.68
CA ALA A 53 -17.61 14.90 13.11
C ALA A 53 -18.48 14.07 12.16
N LEU A 54 -17.97 13.85 10.96
CA LEU A 54 -18.50 12.89 9.99
C LEU A 54 -17.85 11.51 10.23
N PRO A 55 -18.56 10.42 9.91
CA PRO A 55 -17.98 9.09 9.99
C PRO A 55 -16.83 8.94 8.99
N CYS A 56 -15.76 8.26 9.41
CA CYS A 56 -14.67 7.81 8.55
C CYS A 56 -14.96 6.37 8.09
N PRO A 57 -15.55 6.16 6.90
CA PRO A 57 -15.75 4.80 6.39
C PRO A 57 -14.41 4.12 6.12
N ALA A 58 -14.44 2.80 5.99
CA ALA A 58 -13.28 2.07 5.48
C ALA A 58 -12.92 2.61 4.09
N SER A 59 -11.63 2.90 3.87
CA SER A 59 -11.14 3.39 2.58
C SER A 59 -11.22 2.31 1.49
N ASP A 60 -10.97 1.06 1.87
CA ASP A 60 -11.09 -0.11 1.00
C ASP A 60 -11.38 -1.39 1.81
N GLU A 61 -11.35 -2.54 1.13
CA GLU A 61 -11.63 -3.84 1.74
C GLU A 61 -10.56 -4.30 2.75
N CYS A 62 -9.36 -3.73 2.72
CA CYS A 62 -8.25 -4.04 3.62
C CYS A 62 -8.00 -2.99 4.70
N HIS A 63 -8.81 -1.95 4.77
CA HIS A 63 -8.80 -0.98 5.87
C HIS A 63 -10.11 -1.05 6.65
N ALA A 64 -10.03 -0.86 7.97
CA ALA A 64 -11.20 -0.72 8.82
C ALA A 64 -11.71 0.72 8.79
N PRO A 65 -12.96 0.99 9.19
CA PRO A 65 -13.42 2.34 9.45
C PRO A 65 -12.47 3.08 10.38
N GLY A 66 -12.16 4.32 10.03
CA GLY A 66 -11.25 5.17 10.77
C GLY A 66 -11.93 5.91 11.92
N THR A 67 -11.13 6.74 12.57
CA THR A 67 -11.54 7.74 13.56
C THR A 67 -11.14 9.10 13.06
N CYS A 68 -12.01 10.10 13.23
CA CYS A 68 -11.69 11.47 12.90
C CYS A 68 -10.70 12.03 13.94
N ASP A 69 -9.59 12.61 13.49
CA ASP A 69 -8.73 13.41 14.35
C ASP A 69 -9.42 14.78 14.60
N PRO A 70 -9.74 15.14 15.86
CA PRO A 70 -10.52 16.34 16.13
C PRO A 70 -9.83 17.64 15.74
N GLY A 71 -8.49 17.72 15.82
CA GLY A 71 -7.76 18.97 15.58
C GLY A 71 -7.32 19.16 14.13
N THR A 72 -7.33 18.11 13.31
CA THR A 72 -6.93 18.17 11.90
C THR A 72 -8.06 17.80 10.94
N ALA A 73 -9.16 17.24 11.46
CA ALA A 73 -10.27 16.70 10.68
C ALA A 73 -9.83 15.68 9.61
N VAL A 74 -8.72 14.97 9.87
CA VAL A 74 -8.21 13.88 9.03
C VAL A 74 -8.71 12.54 9.55
N CYS A 75 -9.23 11.70 8.66
CA CYS A 75 -9.56 10.32 9.00
C CYS A 75 -8.28 9.50 9.20
N SER A 76 -8.21 8.75 10.31
CA SER A 76 -7.26 7.64 10.39
C SER A 76 -7.62 6.57 9.36
N ASN A 77 -6.60 5.85 8.87
CA ASN A 77 -6.78 4.75 7.90
C ASN A 77 -6.19 3.45 8.45
N PRO A 78 -6.82 2.82 9.47
CA PRO A 78 -6.28 1.63 10.12
C PRO A 78 -6.35 0.40 9.20
N GLU A 79 -5.22 -0.28 9.02
CA GLU A 79 -5.16 -1.55 8.31
C GLU A 79 -5.96 -2.63 9.05
N LYS A 80 -6.70 -3.46 8.32
CA LYS A 80 -7.25 -4.71 8.86
C LYS A 80 -6.11 -5.69 9.14
N ALA A 81 -6.38 -6.66 10.00
CA ALA A 81 -5.44 -7.74 10.27
C ALA A 81 -5.07 -8.50 8.98
N ASP A 82 -3.79 -8.85 8.87
CA ASP A 82 -3.30 -9.75 7.83
C ASP A 82 -4.13 -11.04 7.78
N GLY A 83 -4.46 -11.50 6.58
CA GLY A 83 -5.31 -12.66 6.35
C GLY A 83 -6.81 -12.37 6.27
N ALA A 84 -7.27 -11.15 6.59
CA ALA A 84 -8.65 -10.76 6.36
C ALA A 84 -9.02 -10.91 4.87
N ALA A 85 -10.20 -11.43 4.56
CA ALA A 85 -10.62 -11.60 3.18
C ALA A 85 -10.78 -10.24 2.48
N CYS A 86 -10.27 -10.16 1.26
CA CYS A 86 -10.51 -9.06 0.32
C CYS A 86 -10.79 -9.66 -1.05
N ASN A 87 -11.61 -8.99 -1.84
CA ASN A 87 -12.15 -9.38 -3.14
C ASN A 87 -12.84 -10.75 -3.19
N ALA A 88 -13.25 -11.15 -4.40
CA ALA A 88 -13.99 -12.39 -4.66
C ALA A 88 -13.13 -13.59 -5.11
N ILE A 89 -11.81 -13.42 -5.28
CA ILE A 89 -10.88 -14.43 -5.83
C ILE A 89 -9.90 -14.97 -4.79
N ALA A 90 -10.38 -15.13 -3.55
CA ALA A 90 -9.57 -15.56 -2.41
C ALA A 90 -8.39 -14.64 -2.11
N GLY A 91 -8.59 -13.33 -2.30
CA GLY A 91 -7.64 -12.33 -1.83
C GLY A 91 -7.62 -12.27 -0.30
N VAL A 92 -6.46 -11.95 0.24
CA VAL A 92 -6.27 -11.70 1.67
C VAL A 92 -5.48 -10.41 1.88
N CYS A 93 -5.83 -9.67 2.92
CA CYS A 93 -5.10 -8.46 3.27
C CYS A 93 -3.70 -8.80 3.78
N HIS A 94 -2.72 -8.03 3.36
CA HIS A 94 -1.36 -8.05 3.87
C HIS A 94 -0.79 -6.64 3.83
N ALA A 95 -0.47 -6.08 5.00
CA ALA A 95 0.03 -4.71 5.14
C ALA A 95 -0.84 -3.67 4.38
N GLY A 96 -2.14 -3.66 4.66
CA GLY A 96 -3.12 -2.75 4.05
C GLY A 96 -3.43 -3.00 2.57
N ARG A 97 -2.79 -3.98 1.92
CA ARG A 97 -3.00 -4.30 0.49
C ARG A 97 -3.72 -5.63 0.32
N CYS A 98 -4.51 -5.74 -0.74
CA CYS A 98 -5.19 -6.98 -1.08
C CYS A 98 -4.26 -7.91 -1.89
N ALA A 99 -3.71 -8.94 -1.23
CA ALA A 99 -2.87 -9.95 -1.87
C ALA A 99 -3.73 -11.05 -2.51
N THR A 100 -3.55 -11.25 -3.81
CA THR A 100 -4.33 -12.14 -4.68
C THR A 100 -3.48 -13.25 -5.26
N PRO A 101 -4.02 -14.46 -5.45
CA PRO A 101 -3.24 -15.60 -5.89
C PRO A 101 -2.79 -15.47 -7.36
N MET A 102 -1.51 -15.70 -7.59
CA MET A 102 -0.91 -15.91 -8.91
C MET A 102 -0.24 -17.28 -8.96
N SER A 103 -0.42 -17.98 -10.08
CA SER A 103 0.30 -19.24 -10.33
C SER A 103 1.60 -18.98 -11.08
N ILE A 104 2.72 -19.50 -10.58
CA ILE A 104 4.00 -19.51 -11.29
C ILE A 104 4.19 -20.88 -11.93
N ARG A 105 4.24 -20.91 -13.26
CA ARG A 105 4.48 -22.14 -14.04
C ARG A 105 5.96 -22.47 -14.13
N ALA A 106 6.80 -21.44 -14.28
CA ALA A 106 8.24 -21.60 -14.37
C ALA A 106 8.95 -20.32 -13.93
N ALA A 107 10.12 -20.49 -13.32
CA ALA A 107 11.02 -19.38 -13.04
C ALA A 107 12.48 -19.78 -13.23
N VAL A 108 13.32 -18.81 -13.54
CA VAL A 108 14.77 -18.99 -13.68
C VAL A 108 15.46 -17.80 -13.02
N VAL A 109 16.41 -18.08 -12.12
CA VAL A 109 17.26 -17.08 -11.48
C VAL A 109 18.71 -17.37 -11.87
N ILE A 110 19.33 -16.41 -12.53
CA ILE A 110 20.69 -16.45 -13.07
C ILE A 110 21.55 -15.55 -12.17
N PRO A 111 22.61 -16.08 -11.53
CA PRO A 111 23.50 -15.26 -10.72
C PRO A 111 24.36 -14.36 -11.61
N GLN A 112 24.75 -13.21 -11.07
CA GLN A 112 25.85 -12.43 -11.60
C GLN A 112 27.15 -13.23 -11.43
N ARG A 113 27.91 -13.39 -12.51
CA ARG A 113 29.21 -14.10 -12.49
C ARG A 113 30.41 -13.17 -12.56
N SER A 114 30.23 -11.97 -13.09
CA SER A 114 31.28 -10.96 -13.22
C SER A 114 30.66 -9.57 -13.38
N ALA A 115 31.49 -8.54 -13.56
CA ALA A 115 31.03 -7.20 -13.90
C ALA A 115 30.32 -7.12 -15.28
N THR A 116 30.60 -8.05 -16.19
CA THR A 116 30.02 -8.07 -17.56
C THR A 116 28.95 -9.15 -17.73
N GLN A 117 28.96 -10.18 -16.88
CA GLN A 117 27.94 -11.22 -16.84
C GLN A 117 27.00 -10.96 -15.66
N LEU A 118 26.05 -10.06 -15.89
CA LEU A 118 25.04 -9.63 -14.92
C LEU A 118 23.99 -10.71 -14.66
N GLY A 119 23.34 -10.61 -13.50
CA GLY A 119 22.26 -11.50 -13.10
C GLY A 119 20.98 -11.27 -13.90
N GLY A 120 20.09 -12.24 -13.84
CA GLY A 120 18.81 -12.18 -14.55
C GLY A 120 17.75 -13.07 -13.93
N ILE A 121 16.50 -12.64 -14.02
CA ILE A 121 15.34 -13.33 -13.50
C ILE A 121 14.29 -13.43 -14.60
N VAL A 122 13.75 -14.63 -14.79
CA VAL A 122 12.61 -14.88 -15.66
C VAL A 122 11.52 -15.53 -14.84
N VAL A 123 10.29 -15.02 -14.94
CA VAL A 123 9.11 -15.60 -14.29
C VAL A 123 7.99 -15.72 -15.31
N LEU A 124 7.42 -16.92 -15.39
CA LEU A 124 6.29 -17.25 -16.24
C LEU A 124 5.14 -17.77 -15.38
N GLY A 125 3.94 -17.22 -15.59
CA GLY A 125 2.79 -17.56 -14.75
C GLY A 125 1.48 -17.06 -15.34
N LYS A 126 0.46 -17.05 -14.49
CA LYS A 126 -0.85 -16.45 -14.77
C LYS A 126 -1.60 -16.14 -13.48
N PHE A 127 -2.51 -15.19 -13.54
CA PHE A 127 -3.47 -14.89 -12.48
C PHE A 127 -4.83 -14.52 -13.09
N VAL A 128 -5.89 -14.66 -12.29
CA VAL A 128 -7.26 -14.28 -12.66
C VAL A 128 -7.58 -12.93 -12.03
N THR A 129 -8.50 -12.19 -12.63
CA THR A 129 -9.07 -10.97 -12.05
C THR A 129 -10.59 -11.08 -12.07
N THR A 130 -11.27 -10.41 -11.15
CA THR A 130 -12.73 -10.30 -11.14
C THR A 130 -13.14 -8.84 -11.12
N PRO A 131 -14.10 -8.39 -11.95
CA PRO A 131 -14.56 -7.01 -11.93
C PRO A 131 -14.86 -6.51 -10.50
N PRO A 132 -14.44 -5.30 -10.13
CA PRO A 132 -13.82 -4.27 -10.97
C PRO A 132 -12.28 -4.38 -11.12
N ASP A 133 -11.63 -5.46 -10.63
CA ASP A 133 -10.18 -5.67 -10.76
C ASP A 133 -9.78 -5.72 -12.24
N ALA A 134 -9.13 -4.64 -12.67
CA ALA A 134 -8.60 -4.49 -14.02
C ALA A 134 -7.19 -3.93 -13.93
N LEU A 135 -6.25 -4.59 -14.61
CA LEU A 135 -4.88 -4.08 -14.74
C LEU A 135 -4.89 -2.79 -15.57
N ARG A 136 -4.37 -1.70 -15.00
CA ARG A 136 -4.23 -0.42 -15.72
C ARG A 136 -2.76 -0.09 -15.93
N ALA A 137 -2.34 -0.04 -17.19
CA ALA A 137 -0.99 0.39 -17.57
C ALA A 137 -0.69 1.85 -17.20
N SER A 138 -1.74 2.68 -17.04
CA SER A 138 -1.63 4.10 -16.69
C SER A 138 -1.13 4.36 -15.26
N GLN A 139 -1.03 3.33 -14.42
CA GLN A 139 -0.57 3.44 -13.03
C GLN A 139 0.88 2.98 -12.84
N GLY A 140 1.59 2.66 -13.93
CA GLY A 140 2.88 2.01 -13.82
C GLY A 140 2.76 0.58 -13.29
N LEU A 141 3.90 -0.02 -12.94
CA LEU A 141 3.95 -1.40 -12.45
C LEU A 141 5.17 -1.57 -11.56
N ALA A 142 5.03 -2.33 -10.48
CA ALA A 142 6.18 -2.79 -9.71
C ALA A 142 6.14 -4.32 -9.56
N VAL A 143 7.31 -4.94 -9.51
CA VAL A 143 7.47 -6.38 -9.31
C VAL A 143 8.55 -6.61 -8.26
N ARG A 144 8.20 -7.32 -7.19
CA ARG A 144 9.14 -7.81 -6.19
C ARG A 144 9.40 -9.30 -6.42
N ILE A 145 10.67 -9.70 -6.44
CA ILE A 145 11.09 -11.09 -6.51
C ILE A 145 11.87 -11.42 -5.24
N GLN A 146 11.46 -12.46 -4.55
CA GLN A 146 12.11 -12.98 -3.36
C GLN A 146 12.42 -14.47 -3.52
N ASP A 147 13.45 -14.95 -2.83
CA ASP A 147 13.71 -16.38 -2.68
C ASP A 147 13.66 -16.81 -1.20
N GLY A 148 13.89 -18.09 -0.92
CA GLY A 148 13.89 -18.64 0.44
C GLY A 148 15.12 -18.26 1.27
N LEU A 149 16.06 -17.49 0.70
CA LEU A 149 17.31 -17.11 1.32
C LEU A 149 17.38 -15.58 1.46
N ASN A 150 18.04 -14.89 0.54
CA ASN A 150 18.35 -13.45 0.65
C ASN A 150 18.07 -12.67 -0.65
N LEU A 151 17.54 -13.31 -1.69
CA LEU A 151 17.13 -12.58 -2.87
C LEU A 151 15.93 -11.73 -2.51
N ASP A 152 16.07 -10.42 -2.71
CA ASP A 152 14.97 -9.47 -2.69
C ASP A 152 15.26 -8.38 -3.72
N ARG A 153 14.42 -8.30 -4.75
CA ARG A 153 14.58 -7.34 -5.85
C ARG A 153 13.25 -6.73 -6.21
N ILE A 154 13.19 -5.41 -6.18
CA ILE A 154 12.05 -4.65 -6.67
C ILE A 154 12.44 -4.00 -8.00
N VAL A 155 11.62 -4.22 -9.01
CA VAL A 155 11.70 -3.56 -10.32
C VAL A 155 10.45 -2.72 -10.50
N THR A 156 10.61 -1.45 -10.77
CA THR A 156 9.53 -0.51 -11.05
C THR A 156 9.57 -0.05 -12.51
N TRP A 157 8.38 0.22 -13.05
CA TRP A 157 8.15 0.85 -14.34
C TRP A 157 7.19 2.02 -14.12
N THR A 158 7.49 3.15 -14.74
CA THR A 158 6.60 4.30 -14.70
C THR A 158 5.40 4.07 -15.64
N PRO A 159 4.33 4.88 -15.54
CA PRO A 159 3.24 4.83 -16.51
C PRO A 159 3.73 4.92 -17.97
N GLU A 160 4.72 5.78 -18.26
CA GLU A 160 5.25 5.96 -19.61
C GLU A 160 5.92 4.69 -20.16
N ASP A 161 6.66 3.96 -19.31
CA ASP A 161 7.29 2.69 -19.67
C ASP A 161 6.25 1.61 -20.04
N CYS A 162 5.06 1.69 -19.43
CA CYS A 162 3.94 0.78 -19.66
C CYS A 162 3.03 1.17 -20.83
N LEU A 163 3.13 2.42 -21.31
CA LEU A 163 2.36 2.94 -22.44
C LEU A 163 3.09 2.76 -23.79
N ARG A 164 4.42 2.64 -23.79
CA ARG A 164 5.27 2.55 -25.00
C ARG A 164 5.10 1.27 -25.85
N GLY A 165 4.21 0.36 -25.46
CA GLY A 165 4.01 -0.93 -26.12
C GLY A 165 2.58 -1.25 -26.56
N VAL A 166 1.62 -0.36 -26.34
CA VAL A 166 0.19 -0.61 -26.64
C VAL A 166 -0.04 -0.48 -28.14
N LYS A 167 0.39 -1.49 -28.92
CA LYS A 167 -0.22 -1.69 -30.24
C LYS A 167 -1.67 -2.02 -29.98
N ALA A 168 -2.61 -1.28 -30.56
CA ALA A 168 -4.07 -1.39 -30.43
C ALA A 168 -4.69 -2.79 -30.68
N ARG A 169 -3.86 -3.82 -30.88
CA ARG A 169 -4.21 -5.19 -31.25
C ARG A 169 -3.97 -6.22 -30.12
N TRP A 170 -3.37 -5.83 -28.99
CA TRP A 170 -3.09 -6.77 -27.89
C TRP A 170 -3.80 -6.34 -26.58
N PRO A 171 -4.76 -7.11 -26.07
CA PRO A 171 -5.25 -6.92 -24.71
C PRO A 171 -4.12 -7.25 -23.73
N GLY A 172 -3.89 -6.40 -22.72
CA GLY A 172 -2.88 -6.62 -21.69
C GLY A 172 -2.08 -5.39 -21.28
N VAL A 173 -1.06 -5.62 -20.45
CA VAL A 173 -0.08 -4.61 -20.02
C VAL A 173 1.31 -5.00 -20.55
N LEU A 174 2.05 -4.03 -21.08
CA LEU A 174 3.44 -4.21 -21.49
C LEU A 174 4.27 -3.04 -21.00
N CYS A 175 5.11 -3.30 -20.00
CA CYS A 175 6.10 -2.35 -19.52
C CYS A 175 7.50 -2.78 -19.97
N LEU A 176 8.24 -1.84 -20.56
CA LEU A 176 9.54 -2.13 -21.15
C LEU A 176 10.53 -1.00 -20.89
N THR A 177 11.72 -1.39 -20.43
CA THR A 177 12.95 -0.59 -20.47
C THR A 177 14.02 -1.37 -21.23
N ASP A 178 15.22 -0.79 -21.40
CA ASP A 178 16.31 -1.43 -22.14
C ASP A 178 16.74 -2.79 -21.54
N ALA A 179 16.56 -2.99 -20.24
CA ALA A 179 16.93 -4.25 -19.54
C ALA A 179 15.76 -5.13 -19.10
N ARG A 180 14.58 -4.54 -18.92
CA ARG A 180 13.54 -5.16 -18.10
C ARG A 180 12.21 -5.08 -18.82
N LYS A 181 11.54 -6.21 -18.88
CA LYS A 181 10.23 -6.35 -19.52
C LYS A 181 9.26 -7.06 -18.60
N ALA A 182 8.12 -6.42 -18.35
CA ALA A 182 6.93 -7.06 -17.83
C ALA A 182 5.88 -7.11 -18.92
N GLN A 183 5.51 -8.31 -19.36
CA GLN A 183 4.46 -8.51 -20.36
C GLN A 183 3.35 -9.36 -19.76
N LEU A 184 2.19 -8.74 -19.57
CA LEU A 184 0.98 -9.33 -18.99
C LEU A 184 -0.12 -9.42 -20.06
N PRO A 185 -0.08 -10.43 -20.96
CA PRO A 185 -1.09 -10.57 -21.99
C PRO A 185 -2.45 -10.87 -21.37
N GLY A 186 -3.47 -10.13 -21.78
CA GLY A 186 -4.86 -10.37 -21.39
C GLY A 186 -5.46 -11.50 -22.23
N HIS A 187 -6.13 -12.42 -21.56
CA HIS A 187 -6.99 -13.44 -22.13
C HIS A 187 -8.41 -13.27 -21.55
N PRO A 188 -9.45 -13.92 -22.09
CA PRO A 188 -10.82 -13.78 -21.59
C PRO A 188 -10.96 -14.07 -20.08
N ASP A 189 -10.24 -15.08 -19.57
CA ASP A 189 -10.42 -15.57 -18.20
C ASP A 189 -9.22 -15.30 -17.27
N HIS A 190 -8.10 -14.79 -17.80
CA HIS A 190 -6.88 -14.59 -17.02
C HIS A 190 -5.89 -13.63 -17.70
N TYR A 191 -4.91 -13.17 -16.95
CA TYR A 191 -3.70 -12.57 -17.50
C TYR A 191 -2.56 -13.57 -17.46
N GLY A 192 -1.83 -13.69 -18.57
CA GLY A 192 -0.53 -14.35 -18.56
C GLY A 192 0.51 -13.46 -17.86
N VAL A 193 1.58 -14.07 -17.38
CA VAL A 193 2.72 -13.37 -16.76
C VAL A 193 3.99 -13.77 -17.49
N LYS A 194 4.71 -12.78 -18.03
CA LYS A 194 6.02 -12.95 -18.67
C LYS A 194 6.95 -11.85 -18.21
N LEU A 195 7.70 -12.13 -17.15
CA LEU A 195 8.73 -11.23 -16.61
C LEU A 195 10.09 -11.65 -17.16
N ARG A 196 10.83 -10.69 -17.70
CA ARG A 196 12.24 -10.84 -18.10
C ARG A 196 13.01 -9.66 -17.53
N LEU A 197 13.74 -9.90 -16.46
CA LEU A 197 14.41 -8.89 -15.67
C LEU A 197 15.91 -9.17 -15.77
N HIS A 198 16.64 -8.36 -16.54
CA HIS A 198 18.07 -8.52 -16.72
C HIS A 198 18.84 -7.37 -16.08
N MET A 199 20.17 -7.44 -16.20
CA MET A 199 21.11 -6.43 -15.73
C MET A 199 21.03 -6.19 -14.23
N PHE A 200 20.98 -7.27 -13.44
CA PHE A 200 21.17 -7.16 -12.00
C PHE A 200 22.64 -7.22 -11.64
N ASP A 201 23.11 -6.19 -10.95
CA ASP A 201 24.32 -6.22 -10.16
C ASP A 201 24.04 -6.75 -8.74
N SER A 202 25.11 -7.03 -8.00
CA SER A 202 25.10 -7.52 -6.63
C SER A 202 24.19 -8.74 -6.41
N MET A 203 24.18 -9.67 -7.38
CA MET A 203 23.33 -10.87 -7.37
C MET A 203 24.17 -12.17 -7.45
N PRO A 204 25.10 -12.44 -6.49
CA PRO A 204 26.06 -13.53 -6.62
C PRO A 204 25.49 -14.95 -6.44
N GLY A 205 24.27 -15.09 -5.90
CA GLY A 205 23.76 -16.39 -5.41
C GLY A 205 24.49 -16.85 -4.14
N PRO A 206 24.21 -18.07 -3.63
CA PRO A 206 23.24 -19.04 -4.13
C PRO A 206 21.79 -18.55 -3.97
N PHE A 207 20.86 -19.26 -4.63
CA PHE A 207 19.43 -19.02 -4.49
C PHE A 207 18.72 -20.30 -4.03
N GLU A 208 17.69 -20.13 -3.22
CA GLU A 208 16.95 -21.23 -2.61
C GLU A 208 15.43 -21.10 -2.80
N PRO A 209 14.71 -22.22 -2.97
CA PRO A 209 13.25 -22.18 -2.94
C PRO A 209 12.73 -21.84 -1.53
N PRO A 210 11.50 -21.28 -1.43
CA PRO A 210 10.62 -20.97 -2.54
C PRO A 210 10.96 -19.65 -3.23
N LEU A 211 10.74 -19.57 -4.54
CA LEU A 211 10.75 -18.28 -5.23
C LEU A 211 9.35 -17.66 -5.17
N THR A 212 9.26 -16.43 -4.66
CA THR A 212 8.03 -15.64 -4.65
C THR A 212 8.15 -14.48 -5.62
N ALA A 213 7.13 -14.28 -6.45
CA ALA A 213 6.98 -13.10 -7.29
C ALA A 213 5.69 -12.38 -6.91
N THR A 214 5.80 -11.08 -6.64
CA THR A 214 4.70 -10.20 -6.31
C THR A 214 4.61 -9.12 -7.37
N ILE A 215 3.50 -9.06 -8.10
CA ILE A 215 3.21 -7.95 -9.01
C ILE A 215 2.36 -6.95 -8.23
N MET A 216 2.89 -5.74 -8.03
CA MET A 216 2.28 -4.67 -7.23
C MET A 216 1.74 -3.58 -8.15
N GLN A 217 0.56 -3.07 -7.85
CA GLN A 217 -0.09 -1.98 -8.57
C GLN A 217 -0.67 -0.94 -7.60
N ASP A 218 -0.88 0.28 -8.08
CA ASP A 218 -1.44 1.38 -7.27
C ASP A 218 -2.92 1.19 -6.90
N GLY A 219 -3.61 0.23 -7.51
CA GLY A 219 -4.99 -0.13 -7.11
C GLY A 219 -5.09 -0.85 -5.75
N GLY A 220 -4.00 -0.94 -4.98
CA GLY A 220 -3.97 -1.63 -3.69
C GLY A 220 -3.99 -3.16 -3.79
N ILE A 221 -3.85 -3.72 -5.00
CA ILE A 221 -3.87 -5.18 -5.22
C ILE A 221 -2.49 -5.69 -5.60
N ASP A 222 -2.02 -6.67 -4.82
CA ASP A 222 -0.77 -7.38 -5.04
C ASP A 222 -1.08 -8.79 -5.58
N ARG A 223 -0.36 -9.24 -6.61
CA ARG A 223 -0.59 -10.55 -7.24
C ARG A 223 0.59 -11.41 -6.87
N VAL A 224 0.38 -12.31 -5.92
CA VAL A 224 1.44 -13.05 -5.23
C VAL A 224 1.44 -14.48 -5.71
N GLY A 225 2.59 -14.94 -6.22
CA GLY A 225 2.78 -16.32 -6.60
C GLY A 225 4.07 -16.88 -6.02
N THR A 226 4.03 -18.14 -5.62
CA THR A 226 5.18 -18.83 -5.01
C THR A 226 5.41 -20.17 -5.72
N ILE A 227 6.68 -20.52 -5.95
CA ILE A 227 7.07 -21.82 -6.51
C ILE A 227 8.23 -22.42 -5.73
N SER A 228 8.03 -23.63 -5.20
CA SER A 228 9.05 -24.35 -4.42
C SER A 228 9.73 -25.48 -5.22
N ALA A 229 9.12 -25.91 -6.33
CA ALA A 229 9.65 -26.97 -7.18
C ALA A 229 10.82 -26.45 -8.03
N CYS A 230 11.99 -26.36 -7.41
CA CYS A 230 13.20 -25.77 -7.98
C CYS A 230 14.41 -26.71 -7.91
N THR A 231 15.33 -26.54 -8.86
CA THR A 231 16.63 -27.20 -8.89
C THR A 231 17.72 -26.15 -9.04
N SER A 232 18.73 -26.20 -8.18
CA SER A 232 19.90 -25.32 -8.25
C SER A 232 21.08 -26.08 -8.86
N SER A 233 21.80 -25.42 -9.77
CA SER A 233 23.02 -25.96 -10.39
C SER A 233 24.25 -25.60 -9.57
N ALA A 234 25.36 -26.31 -9.78
CA ALA A 234 26.67 -25.97 -9.21
C ALA A 234 27.15 -24.55 -9.60
N THR A 235 26.60 -23.96 -10.66
CA THR A 235 26.94 -22.61 -11.13
C THR A 235 26.02 -21.52 -10.56
N GLY A 236 25.21 -21.84 -9.55
CA GLY A 236 24.28 -20.91 -8.89
C GLY A 236 22.99 -20.60 -9.67
N LEU A 237 22.83 -21.12 -10.90
CA LEU A 237 21.56 -21.05 -11.63
C LEU A 237 20.47 -21.83 -10.88
N MET A 238 19.34 -21.18 -10.59
CA MET A 238 18.14 -21.83 -10.05
C MET A 238 17.05 -21.89 -11.12
N VAL A 239 16.46 -23.07 -11.33
CA VAL A 239 15.37 -23.30 -12.28
C VAL A 239 14.19 -23.92 -11.54
N CYS A 240 13.05 -23.26 -11.61
CA CYS A 240 11.79 -23.70 -11.01
C CYS A 240 10.78 -24.06 -12.10
N ARG A 241 10.06 -25.18 -11.94
CA ARG A 241 9.01 -25.61 -12.86
C ARG A 241 7.89 -26.32 -12.12
N GLN A 242 6.66 -25.92 -12.41
CA GLN A 242 5.48 -26.67 -12.00
C GLN A 242 5.48 -27.99 -12.79
N ARG A 243 5.31 -29.11 -12.09
CA ARG A 243 5.17 -30.44 -12.71
C ARG A 243 3.80 -30.60 -13.35
#